data_AF-A0A3A1QZZ3-F1
#
_entry.id   AF-A0A3A1QZZ3-F1
#
_cell.length_a   1.000
_cell.length_b   1.000
_cell.length_c   1.000
_cell.angle_alpha   90.00
_cell.angle_beta   90.00
_cell.angle_gamma   90.00
#
_symmetry.space_group_name_H-M   'P 1'
#
loop_
_entity.id
_entity.type
_entity.pdbx_description
1 polymer ?
#
loop_
_entity_poly.entity_id
_entity_poly.type
_entity_poly.pdbx_seq_one_letter_code
_entity_poly.pdbx_strand_id
1 'polypeptide(L)'
;MKKILVFVCFTLPLLAFSLAFTFAPASAKDPIIDSINEKLEAIDPYYQKGSVHVKDFADLTMDVAINEEDIEEQKVKVVFVRYQIDRDTIFHFNKQEIFYYSLDQDALLENDMVIGNEQSKAFINDHQDDYRKQITPLSLALILTFIFSAILVFPLVVLILQKNAPSDESYPYQV
;
A
#
# COMPACT_ATOMS: atom_id res chain seq x y z
N MET A 1 28.54 25.99 19.81
CA MET A 1 27.12 26.42 19.69
C MET A 1 26.61 26.51 18.25
N LYS A 2 27.44 26.91 17.27
CA LYS A 2 27.03 27.04 15.84
C LYS A 2 26.56 25.74 15.16
N LYS A 3 27.06 24.56 15.57
CA LYS A 3 26.70 23.25 14.99
C LYS A 3 25.36 22.68 15.52
N ILE A 4 24.94 23.08 16.72
CA ILE A 4 23.67 22.65 17.33
C ILE A 4 22.51 23.45 16.75
N LEU A 5 22.73 24.74 16.46
CA LEU A 5 21.73 25.61 15.84
C LEU A 5 21.34 25.15 14.42
N VAL A 6 22.28 24.57 13.67
CA VAL A 6 22.01 24.03 12.31
C VAL A 6 21.18 22.74 12.39
N PHE A 7 21.42 21.89 13.40
CA PHE A 7 20.63 20.67 13.61
C PHE A 7 19.18 20.94 14.05
N VAL A 8 18.96 21.99 14.84
CA VAL A 8 17.62 22.40 15.28
C VAL A 8 16.83 23.10 14.16
N CYS A 9 17.49 23.86 13.28
CA CYS A 9 16.83 24.49 12.13
C CYS A 9 16.39 23.50 11.04
N PHE A 10 17.07 22.36 10.90
CA PHE A 10 16.73 21.35 9.88
C PHE A 10 15.67 20.34 10.36
N THR A 11 15.50 20.14 11.66
CA THR A 11 14.57 19.15 12.24
C THR A 11 13.16 19.71 12.50
N LEU A 12 13.04 21.02 12.76
CA LEU A 12 11.76 21.67 13.02
C LEU A 12 10.78 21.73 11.83
N PRO A 13 11.20 21.95 10.56
CA PRO A 13 10.26 21.97 9.44
C PRO A 13 9.79 20.57 9.01
N LEU A 14 10.47 19.49 9.42
CA LEU A 14 10.05 18.10 9.16
C LEU A 14 8.87 17.67 10.03
N LEU A 15 8.70 18.25 11.23
CA LEU A 15 7.60 17.93 12.15
C LEU A 15 6.29 18.67 11.81
N ALA A 16 6.38 19.79 11.09
CA ALA A 16 5.21 20.60 10.71
C ALA A 16 4.52 20.09 9.43
N PHE A 17 5.22 19.32 8.59
CA PHE A 17 4.66 18.76 7.36
C PHE A 17 3.83 17.49 7.59
N SER A 18 4.00 16.80 8.73
CA SER A 18 3.27 15.57 9.05
C SER A 18 1.83 15.78 9.57
N LEU A 19 1.39 17.02 9.77
CA LEU A 19 0.06 17.32 10.34
C LEU A 19 -0.98 17.75 9.31
N ALA A 20 -0.63 17.86 8.03
CA ALA A 20 -1.53 18.38 6.98
C ALA A 20 -2.33 17.31 6.23
N PHE A 21 -2.18 16.02 6.54
CA PHE A 21 -2.86 14.95 5.80
C PHE A 21 -3.48 13.94 6.77
N THR A 22 -4.78 14.07 7.01
CA THR A 22 -5.76 12.97 7.00
C THR A 22 -7.14 13.53 7.34
N PHE A 23 -7.83 14.07 6.33
CA PHE A 23 -9.28 14.02 6.31
C PHE A 23 -9.65 13.02 5.21
N ALA A 24 -9.80 11.75 5.59
CA ALA A 24 -10.53 10.81 4.76
C ALA A 24 -12.02 11.13 4.96
N PRO A 25 -12.78 11.46 3.91
CA PRO A 25 -14.22 11.62 4.03
C PRO A 25 -14.81 10.25 4.43
N ALA A 26 -15.63 10.24 5.47
CA ALA A 26 -16.45 9.08 5.81
C ALA A 26 -17.37 8.80 4.60
N SER A 27 -17.07 7.74 3.86
CA SER A 27 -17.86 7.33 2.71
C SER A 27 -19.23 6.87 3.20
N ALA A 28 -20.29 7.31 2.53
CA ALA A 28 -21.64 6.80 2.74
C ALA A 28 -21.65 5.27 2.60
N LYS A 29 -22.54 4.61 3.35
CA LYS A 29 -22.66 3.15 3.40
C LYS A 29 -23.18 2.64 2.04
N ASP A 30 -22.26 2.19 1.19
CA ASP A 30 -22.52 1.66 -0.14
C ASP A 30 -22.49 0.13 -0.08
N PRO A 31 -23.58 -0.58 -0.45
CA PRO A 31 -23.64 -2.04 -0.37
C PRO A 31 -22.55 -2.76 -1.18
N ILE A 32 -22.08 -2.13 -2.27
CA ILE A 32 -20.99 -2.68 -3.09
C ILE A 32 -19.66 -2.59 -2.32
N ILE A 33 -19.44 -1.50 -1.59
CA ILE A 33 -18.23 -1.31 -0.78
C ILE A 33 -18.25 -2.19 0.47
N ASP A 34 -19.42 -2.37 1.08
CA ASP A 34 -19.59 -3.28 2.21
C ASP A 34 -19.28 -4.73 1.80
N SER A 35 -19.78 -5.20 0.65
CA SER A 35 -19.48 -6.55 0.15
C SER A 35 -18.00 -6.74 -0.20
N ILE A 36 -17.35 -5.72 -0.79
CA ILE A 36 -15.90 -5.76 -1.07
C ILE A 36 -15.10 -5.81 0.23
N ASN A 37 -15.48 -5.00 1.23
CA ASN A 37 -14.85 -5.03 2.54
C ASN A 37 -14.94 -6.41 3.20
N GLU A 38 -16.13 -7.01 3.19
CA GLU A 38 -16.35 -8.34 3.77
C GLU A 38 -15.52 -9.41 3.07
N LYS A 39 -15.48 -9.41 1.73
CA LYS A 39 -14.65 -10.33 0.95
C LYS A 39 -13.16 -10.16 1.29
N LEU A 40 -12.67 -8.92 1.35
CA LEU A 40 -11.26 -8.63 1.66
C LEU A 40 -10.87 -9.05 3.09
N GLU A 41 -11.74 -8.82 4.07
CA GLU A 41 -11.54 -9.28 5.45
C GLU A 41 -11.44 -10.80 5.56
N ALA A 42 -12.17 -11.54 4.72
CA ALA A 42 -12.15 -12.99 4.71
C ALA A 42 -10.89 -13.58 4.04
N ILE A 43 -10.38 -12.95 2.97
CA ILE A 43 -9.33 -13.54 2.14
C ILE A 43 -7.92 -13.03 2.44
N ASP A 44 -7.75 -11.79 2.91
CA ASP A 44 -6.43 -11.18 3.12
C ASP A 44 -6.24 -10.80 4.60
N PRO A 45 -5.43 -11.55 5.36
CA PRO A 45 -5.21 -11.28 6.79
C PRO A 45 -4.47 -9.97 7.05
N TYR A 46 -3.87 -9.37 6.01
CA TYR A 46 -3.18 -8.08 6.10
C TYR A 46 -4.08 -6.91 5.67
N TYR A 47 -5.33 -7.17 5.30
CA TYR A 47 -6.24 -6.12 4.88
C TYR A 47 -6.53 -5.13 6.03
N GLN A 48 -6.38 -3.84 5.74
CA GLN A 48 -6.80 -2.80 6.66
C GLN A 48 -8.31 -2.55 6.51
N LYS A 49 -9.08 -3.00 7.49
CA LYS A 49 -10.54 -2.86 7.55
C LYS A 49 -11.03 -1.45 7.23
N GLY A 50 -11.92 -1.35 6.24
CA GLY A 50 -12.56 -0.10 5.83
C GLY A 50 -11.67 0.83 4.99
N SER A 51 -10.52 0.36 4.49
CA SER A 51 -9.61 1.16 3.65
C SER A 51 -9.97 1.17 2.17
N VAL A 52 -11.07 0.53 1.77
CA VAL A 52 -11.54 0.49 0.37
C VAL A 52 -11.98 1.88 -0.10
N HIS A 53 -11.43 2.28 -1.24
CA HIS A 53 -11.77 3.50 -1.94
C HIS A 53 -12.02 3.19 -3.42
N VAL A 54 -13.19 3.55 -3.93
CA VAL A 54 -13.48 3.47 -5.37
C VAL A 54 -12.64 4.50 -6.12
N LYS A 55 -11.95 4.02 -7.15
CA LYS A 55 -11.18 4.85 -8.07
C LYS A 55 -11.97 5.14 -9.33
N ASP A 56 -12.57 4.11 -9.90
CA ASP A 56 -13.43 4.22 -11.07
C ASP A 56 -14.45 3.08 -11.10
N PHE A 57 -15.50 3.21 -11.88
CA PHE A 57 -16.49 2.16 -12.09
C PHE A 57 -17.13 2.26 -13.48
N ALA A 58 -17.54 1.11 -14.01
CA ALA A 58 -18.29 1.02 -15.26
C ALA A 58 -19.43 0.03 -15.11
N ASP A 59 -20.61 0.39 -15.60
CA ASP A 59 -21.75 -0.51 -15.69
C ASP A 59 -21.70 -1.18 -17.07
N LEU A 60 -21.47 -2.49 -17.08
CA LEU A 60 -21.32 -3.30 -18.28
C LEU A 60 -22.36 -4.41 -18.31
N THR A 61 -22.72 -4.85 -19.50
CA THR A 61 -23.48 -6.09 -19.67
C THR A 61 -22.48 -7.20 -19.97
N MET A 62 -22.45 -8.24 -19.14
CA MET A 62 -21.45 -9.31 -19.20
C MET A 62 -22.11 -10.69 -19.09
N ASP A 63 -21.50 -11.65 -19.76
CA ASP A 63 -21.86 -13.05 -19.64
C ASP A 63 -21.29 -13.60 -18.32
N VAL A 64 -22.15 -14.12 -17.46
CA VAL A 64 -21.81 -14.70 -16.16
C VAL A 64 -22.16 -16.18 -16.17
N ALA A 65 -21.17 -17.03 -15.92
CA ALA A 65 -21.38 -18.46 -15.73
C ALA A 65 -22.01 -18.69 -14.36
N ILE A 66 -23.27 -19.12 -14.34
CA ILE A 66 -23.96 -19.51 -13.10
C ILE A 66 -23.56 -20.93 -12.73
N ASN A 67 -23.38 -21.80 -13.72
CA ASN A 67 -22.91 -23.19 -13.59
C ASN A 67 -22.00 -23.56 -14.78
N GLU A 68 -21.43 -24.77 -14.79
CA GLU A 68 -20.56 -25.27 -15.88
C GLU A 68 -21.21 -25.23 -17.27
N GLU A 69 -22.55 -25.28 -17.35
CA GLU A 69 -23.31 -25.34 -18.60
C GLU A 69 -24.18 -24.10 -18.86
N ASP A 70 -24.46 -23.30 -17.84
CA ASP A 70 -25.41 -22.17 -17.91
C ASP A 70 -24.68 -20.82 -17.84
N ILE A 71 -24.81 -20.06 -18.93
CA ILE A 71 -24.28 -18.70 -19.06
C ILE A 71 -25.46 -17.74 -19.21
N GLU A 72 -25.53 -16.75 -18.34
CA GLU A 72 -26.56 -15.71 -18.40
C GLU A 72 -25.93 -14.32 -18.59
N GLU A 73 -26.55 -13.53 -19.45
CA GLU A 73 -26.16 -12.13 -19.66
C GLU A 73 -26.75 -11.28 -18.53
N GLN A 74 -25.88 -10.69 -17.70
CA GLN A 74 -26.26 -9.91 -16.52
C GLN A 74 -25.68 -8.50 -16.58
N LYS A 75 -26.33 -7.57 -15.88
CA LYS A 75 -25.77 -6.24 -15.64
C LYS A 75 -24.75 -6.30 -14.53
N VAL A 76 -23.48 -6.13 -14.88
CA VAL A 76 -22.35 -6.19 -13.97
C VAL A 76 -21.73 -4.81 -13.83
N LYS A 77 -21.62 -4.33 -12.60
CA LYS A 77 -20.81 -3.17 -12.26
C LYS A 77 -19.38 -3.62 -12.03
N VAL A 78 -18.49 -3.16 -12.88
CA VAL A 78 -17.04 -3.33 -12.72
C VAL A 78 -16.53 -2.17 -11.89
N VAL A 79 -15.89 -2.45 -10.75
CA VAL A 79 -15.43 -1.44 -9.82
C VAL A 79 -13.94 -1.56 -9.64
N PHE A 80 -13.21 -0.50 -9.97
CA PHE A 80 -11.80 -0.38 -9.68
C PHE A 80 -11.62 0.25 -8.30
N VAL A 81 -11.03 -0.50 -7.37
CA VAL A 81 -10.84 -0.05 -5.99
C VAL A 81 -9.37 -0.02 -5.60
N ARG A 82 -9.05 0.90 -4.71
CA ARG A 82 -7.79 0.97 -3.98
C ARG A 82 -8.05 0.63 -2.52
N TYR A 83 -7.20 -0.19 -1.93
CA TYR A 83 -7.25 -0.48 -0.50
C TYR A 83 -5.85 -0.64 0.09
N GLN A 84 -5.77 -0.56 1.41
CA GLN A 84 -4.51 -0.65 2.14
C GLN A 84 -4.32 -2.06 2.71
N ILE A 85 -3.09 -2.55 2.59
CA ILE A 85 -2.61 -3.77 3.25
C ILE A 85 -1.45 -3.43 4.19
N ASP A 86 -1.53 -3.95 5.40
CA ASP A 86 -0.59 -3.74 6.49
C ASP A 86 0.06 -5.07 6.83
N ARG A 87 1.23 -5.33 6.23
CA ARG A 87 1.96 -6.59 6.51
C ARG A 87 2.59 -6.61 7.90
N ASP A 88 2.95 -5.44 8.39
CA ASP A 88 3.57 -5.21 9.69
C ASP A 88 3.23 -3.78 10.14
N THR A 89 3.61 -3.43 11.36
CA THR A 89 3.36 -2.16 12.05
C THR A 89 3.91 -0.93 11.31
N ILE A 90 4.89 -1.12 10.41
CA ILE A 90 5.65 -0.03 9.76
C ILE A 90 5.55 -0.04 8.23
N PHE A 91 5.08 -1.14 7.63
CA PHE A 91 5.04 -1.30 6.17
C PHE A 91 3.61 -1.43 5.67
N HIS A 92 3.13 -0.32 5.13
CA HIS A 92 1.81 -0.14 4.56
C HIS A 92 1.92 -0.06 3.04
N PHE A 93 1.06 -0.78 2.34
CA PHE A 93 1.02 -0.80 0.88
C PHE A 93 -0.39 -0.50 0.40
N ASN A 94 -0.48 0.30 -0.66
CA ASN A 94 -1.72 0.47 -1.40
C ASN A 94 -1.78 -0.59 -2.48
N LYS A 95 -2.80 -1.45 -2.42
CA LYS A 95 -3.14 -2.38 -3.48
C LYS A 95 -4.32 -1.82 -4.28
N GLN A 96 -4.34 -2.10 -5.57
CA GLN A 96 -5.41 -1.73 -6.48
C GLN A 96 -5.90 -3.00 -7.15
N GLU A 97 -7.22 -3.15 -7.27
CA GLU A 97 -7.85 -4.36 -7.78
C GLU A 97 -9.22 -4.04 -8.37
N ILE A 98 -9.65 -4.86 -9.33
CA ILE A 98 -10.97 -4.74 -9.93
C ILE A 98 -11.86 -5.82 -9.34
N PHE A 99 -13.09 -5.44 -8.96
CA PHE A 99 -14.14 -6.33 -8.51
C PHE A 99 -15.33 -6.26 -9.48
N TYR A 100 -16.06 -7.36 -9.57
CA TYR A 100 -17.27 -7.49 -10.38
C TYR A 100 -18.46 -7.65 -9.45
N TYR A 101 -19.48 -6.81 -9.62
CA TYR A 101 -20.71 -6.84 -8.82
C TYR A 101 -21.92 -7.02 -9.74
N SER A 102 -22.70 -8.08 -9.56
CA SER A 102 -23.95 -8.26 -10.30
C SER A 102 -25.02 -7.34 -9.72
N LEU A 103 -25.57 -6.47 -10.55
CA LEU A 103 -26.70 -5.60 -10.19
C LEU A 103 -28.03 -6.34 -10.17
N ASP A 104 -28.10 -7.51 -10.81
CA ASP A 104 -29.31 -8.32 -10.88
C ASP A 104 -29.44 -9.24 -9.66
N GLN A 105 -28.30 -9.74 -9.14
CA GLN A 105 -28.25 -10.64 -7.99
C GLN A 105 -27.87 -9.92 -6.67
N ASP A 106 -27.52 -8.63 -6.74
CA ASP A 106 -27.01 -7.83 -5.61
C ASP A 106 -25.84 -8.52 -4.87
N ALA A 107 -24.88 -9.06 -5.63
CA ALA A 107 -23.77 -9.85 -5.09
C ALA A 107 -22.46 -9.65 -5.86
N LEU A 108 -21.34 -9.81 -5.15
CA LEU A 108 -20.02 -9.90 -5.78
C LEU A 108 -19.88 -11.20 -6.57
N LEU A 109 -19.39 -11.08 -7.79
CA LEU A 109 -19.07 -12.21 -8.64
C LEU A 109 -17.63 -12.66 -8.38
N GLU A 110 -17.40 -13.97 -8.48
CA GLU A 110 -16.05 -14.51 -8.53
C GLU A 110 -15.44 -14.27 -9.92
N ASN A 111 -14.12 -14.09 -9.96
CA ASN A 111 -13.42 -13.76 -11.22
C ASN A 111 -13.51 -14.88 -12.26
N ASP A 112 -13.72 -16.13 -11.85
CA ASP A 112 -13.87 -17.29 -12.72
C ASP A 112 -15.28 -17.41 -13.33
N MET A 113 -16.29 -16.80 -12.68
CA MET A 113 -17.67 -16.76 -13.19
C MET A 113 -17.86 -15.70 -14.27
N VAL A 114 -17.01 -14.67 -14.33
CA VAL A 114 -17.17 -13.55 -15.25
C VAL A 114 -16.47 -13.82 -16.58
N ILE A 115 -17.26 -13.98 -17.65
CA ILE A 115 -16.74 -14.15 -18.99
C ILE A 115 -16.46 -12.76 -19.57
N GLY A 116 -15.17 -12.39 -19.60
CA GLY A 116 -14.75 -11.06 -20.03
C GLY A 116 -15.11 -10.74 -21.49
N ASN A 117 -15.77 -9.61 -21.71
CA ASN A 117 -16.10 -9.08 -23.03
C ASN A 117 -15.08 -8.02 -23.49
N GLU A 118 -15.25 -7.44 -24.69
CA GLU A 118 -14.31 -6.42 -25.19
C GLU A 118 -14.31 -5.14 -24.32
N GLN A 119 -15.46 -4.78 -23.74
CA GLN A 119 -15.61 -3.59 -22.91
C GLN A 119 -14.89 -3.75 -21.56
N SER A 120 -14.99 -4.92 -20.93
CA SER A 120 -14.29 -5.22 -19.69
C SER A 120 -12.78 -5.31 -19.92
N LYS A 121 -12.34 -5.85 -21.07
CA LYS A 121 -10.93 -5.84 -21.46
C LYS A 121 -10.41 -4.42 -21.65
N ALA A 122 -11.19 -3.54 -22.28
CA ALA A 122 -10.83 -2.14 -22.43
C ALA A 122 -10.70 -1.44 -21.07
N PHE A 123 -11.66 -1.67 -20.17
CA PHE A 123 -11.62 -1.12 -18.80
C PHE A 123 -10.40 -1.60 -18.01
N ILE A 124 -10.08 -2.89 -18.08
CA ILE A 124 -8.89 -3.46 -17.42
C ILE A 124 -7.60 -2.89 -18.03
N ASN A 125 -7.53 -2.77 -19.36
CA ASN A 125 -6.35 -2.23 -20.04
C ASN A 125 -6.12 -0.76 -19.70
N ASP A 126 -7.17 0.04 -19.59
CA ASP A 126 -7.08 1.46 -19.20
C ASP A 126 -6.49 1.64 -17.80
N HIS A 127 -6.72 0.65 -16.93
CA HIS A 127 -6.24 0.64 -15.54
C HIS A 127 -5.02 -0.29 -15.32
N GLN A 128 -4.47 -0.90 -16.37
CA GLN A 128 -3.43 -1.93 -16.24
C GLN A 128 -2.15 -1.38 -15.61
N ASP A 129 -1.81 -0.12 -15.89
CA ASP A 129 -0.64 0.54 -15.33
C ASP A 129 -0.80 0.84 -13.82
N ASP A 130 -2.04 0.93 -13.33
CA ASP A 130 -2.36 1.22 -11.93
C ASP A 130 -2.46 -0.02 -11.04
N TYR A 131 -2.43 -1.23 -11.61
CA TYR A 131 -2.45 -2.52 -10.86
C TYR A 131 -1.22 -2.75 -9.96
N ARG A 132 -0.26 -1.84 -9.93
CA ARG A 132 0.96 -1.97 -9.15
C ARG A 132 0.68 -1.81 -7.66
N LYS A 133 1.19 -2.75 -6.86
CA LYS A 133 1.34 -2.55 -5.41
C LYS A 133 2.28 -1.37 -5.19
N GLN A 134 1.75 -0.30 -4.63
CA GLN A 134 2.52 0.92 -4.35
C GLN A 134 2.83 0.98 -2.86
N ILE A 135 4.11 1.12 -2.51
CA ILE A 135 4.53 1.39 -1.14
C ILE A 135 3.98 2.76 -0.74
N THR A 136 3.39 2.88 0.45
CA THR A 136 2.96 4.20 0.92
C THR A 136 4.16 5.15 1.04
N PRO A 137 3.98 6.47 0.82
CA PRO A 137 5.08 7.44 0.93
C PRO A 137 5.80 7.39 2.28
N LEU A 138 5.05 7.11 3.36
CA LEU A 138 5.60 6.99 4.70
C LEU A 138 6.50 5.75 4.83
N SER A 139 6.02 4.58 4.40
CA SER A 139 6.84 3.37 4.41
C SER A 139 8.07 3.50 3.51
N LEU A 140 7.96 4.17 2.36
CA LEU A 140 9.10 4.47 1.51
C LEU A 140 10.12 5.37 2.22
N ALA A 141 9.67 6.43 2.89
CA ALA A 141 10.55 7.33 3.65
C ALA A 141 11.27 6.61 4.80
N LEU A 142 10.59 5.67 5.48
CA LEU A 142 11.21 4.82 6.49
C LEU A 142 12.30 3.92 5.89
N ILE A 143 12.02 3.24 4.77
CA ILE A 143 13.01 2.40 4.08
C ILE A 143 14.24 3.21 3.69
N LEU A 144 14.04 4.37 3.08
CA LEU A 144 15.13 5.25 2.68
C LEU A 144 15.94 5.71 3.89
N THR A 145 15.28 6.09 4.98
CA THR A 145 15.94 6.50 6.22
C THR A 145 16.80 5.37 6.81
N PHE A 146 16.31 4.12 6.81
CA PHE A 146 17.08 2.96 7.23
C PHE A 146 18.32 2.75 6.37
N ILE A 147 18.18 2.82 5.04
CA ILE A 147 19.30 2.69 4.10
C ILE A 147 20.33 3.81 4.33
N PHE A 148 19.88 5.06 4.43
CA PHE A 148 20.78 6.19 4.69
C PHE A 148 21.49 6.08 6.04
N SER A 149 20.80 5.63 7.09
CA SER A 149 21.41 5.39 8.40
C SER A 149 22.47 4.28 8.34
N ALA A 150 22.16 3.17 7.65
CA ALA A 150 23.11 2.07 7.49
C ALA A 150 24.37 2.47 6.70
N ILE A 151 24.24 3.36 5.69
CA ILE A 151 25.37 3.77 4.86
C ILE A 151 26.17 4.92 5.49
N LEU A 152 25.52 5.88 6.15
CA LEU A 152 26.19 7.07 6.68
C LEU A 152 26.49 6.98 8.17
N VAL A 153 25.53 6.53 8.97
CA VAL A 153 25.67 6.54 10.44
C VAL A 153 26.52 5.37 10.90
N PHE A 154 26.30 4.17 10.36
CA PHE A 154 27.03 2.99 10.80
C PHE A 154 28.56 3.09 10.60
N PRO A 155 29.10 3.48 9.43
CA PRO A 155 30.55 3.65 9.27
C PRO A 155 31.12 4.77 10.13
N LEU A 156 30.35 5.84 10.36
CA LEU A 156 30.76 6.98 11.16
C LEU A 156 30.84 6.59 12.65
N VAL A 157 29.90 5.79 13.15
CA VAL A 157 29.95 5.18 14.49
C VAL A 157 31.16 4.26 14.61
N VAL A 158 31.41 3.38 13.64
CA VAL A 158 32.59 2.49 13.63
C VAL A 158 33.89 3.30 13.66
N LEU A 159 34.00 4.37 12.85
CA LEU A 159 35.17 5.25 12.85
C LEU A 159 35.39 5.96 14.19
N ILE A 160 34.33 6.44 14.85
CA ILE A 160 34.42 7.07 16.17
C ILE A 160 34.87 6.05 17.22
N LEU A 161 34.30 4.84 17.20
CA LEU A 161 34.67 3.77 18.13
C LEU A 161 36.12 3.31 17.93
N GLN A 162 36.59 3.18 16.69
CA GLN A 162 37.99 2.86 16.39
C GLN A 162 38.95 3.97 16.82
N LYS A 163 38.59 5.24 16.62
CA LYS A 163 39.41 6.38 17.02
C LYS A 163 39.56 6.50 18.55
N ASN A 164 38.56 6.06 19.30
CA ASN A 164 38.56 6.07 20.76
C ASN A 164 38.94 4.72 21.37
N ALA A 165 39.31 3.72 20.55
CA ALA A 165 39.87 2.48 21.05
C ALA A 165 41.27 2.78 21.62
N PRO A 166 41.58 2.37 22.85
CA PRO A 166 42.91 2.57 23.41
C PRO A 166 43.94 1.89 22.50
N SER A 167 44.93 2.66 22.04
CA SER A 167 46.10 2.11 21.37
C SER A 167 46.81 1.19 22.36
N ASP A 168 47.10 -0.04 21.94
CA ASP A 168 47.87 -1.02 22.71
C ASP A 168 49.34 -0.58 22.77
N GLU A 169 49.61 0.56 23.41
CA GLU A 169 50.95 1.05 23.72
C GLU A 169 51.34 0.59 25.13
N SER A 170 51.77 -0.66 25.27
CA SER A 170 52.78 -1.03 26.30
C SER A 170 53.10 -2.52 26.29
N TYR A 171 54.14 -2.91 25.55
CA TYR A 171 55.04 -3.97 25.99
C TYR A 171 56.47 -3.46 25.87
N PRO A 172 57.13 -3.04 26.97
CA PRO A 172 58.56 -2.83 26.93
C PRO A 172 59.23 -4.21 26.79
N TYR A 173 59.85 -4.46 25.63
CA TYR A 173 60.82 -5.53 25.49
C TYR A 173 61.95 -5.25 26.49
N GLN A 174 62.04 -6.05 27.55
CA GLN A 174 63.23 -6.12 28.39
C GLN A 174 64.21 -7.06 27.67
N VAL A 175 65.33 -6.49 27.21
CA VAL A 175 66.53 -7.24 26.75
C VAL A 175 67.59 -7.10 27.83
#